data_AF-A0A933C1U2-F1
#
_entry.id   AF-A0A933C1U2-F1
#
_cell.length_a   1.000
_cell.length_b   1.000
_cell.length_c   1.000
_cell.angle_alpha   90.00
_cell.angle_beta   90.00
_cell.angle_gamma   90.00
#
_symmetry.space_group_name_H-M   'P 1'
#
loop_
_entity.id
_entity.type
_entity.pdbx_description
1 polymer ?
#
loop_
_entity_poly.entity_id
_entity_poly.type
_entity_poly.pdbx_seq_one_letter_code
_entity_poly.pdbx_strand_id
1 'polypeptide(L)'
;MPNAQLRLQDLPAPDADWHEHAAFAHSFFAYEHWGSFGAAAVLANRAAKRFREEGVLPSTLSELRTCLFFEHRRAVHQGGPSEEARVYARALLEAIHSRVRTGQLD
;
A
#
# COMPACT_ATOMS: atom_id res chain seq x y z
N MET A 1 9.72 -8.54 -2.30
CA MET A 1 9.58 -8.48 -3.76
C MET A 1 9.83 -7.05 -4.25
N PRO A 2 10.86 -6.83 -5.09
CA PRO A 2 11.12 -5.56 -5.76
C PRO A 2 10.01 -5.19 -6.76
N ASN A 3 9.78 -3.89 -6.97
CA ASN A 3 8.74 -3.40 -7.88
C ASN A 3 8.98 -3.81 -9.34
N ALA A 4 10.24 -3.82 -9.79
CA ALA A 4 10.60 -4.23 -11.14
C ALA A 4 10.25 -5.70 -11.49
N GLN A 5 9.96 -6.53 -10.48
CA GLN A 5 9.59 -7.93 -10.67
C GLN A 5 8.07 -8.16 -10.57
N LEU A 6 7.29 -7.12 -10.24
CA LEU A 6 5.86 -7.23 -10.03
C LEU A 6 5.13 -7.49 -11.35
N ARG A 7 4.26 -8.51 -11.37
CA ARG A 7 3.33 -8.77 -12.47
C ARG A 7 1.90 -8.77 -11.93
N LEU A 8 0.93 -8.63 -12.83
CA LEU A 8 -0.49 -8.62 -12.45
C LEU A 8 -0.92 -9.87 -11.69
N GLN A 9 -0.36 -11.03 -12.01
CA GLN A 9 -0.62 -12.31 -11.33
C GLN A 9 -0.05 -12.39 -9.91
N ASP A 10 0.87 -11.48 -9.54
CA ASP A 10 1.45 -11.42 -8.20
C ASP A 10 0.62 -10.49 -7.28
N LEU A 11 -0.43 -9.84 -7.82
CA LEU A 11 -1.33 -8.96 -7.08
C LEU A 11 -2.56 -9.73 -6.57
N PRO A 12 -3.01 -9.47 -5.34
CA PRO A 12 -4.34 -9.88 -4.90
C PRO A 12 -5.42 -9.31 -5.82
N ALA A 13 -6.58 -9.97 -5.89
CA ALA A 13 -7.73 -9.41 -6.59
C ALA A 13 -8.09 -8.03 -5.98
N PRO A 14 -8.59 -7.06 -6.77
CA PRO A 14 -8.97 -5.74 -6.24
C PRO A 14 -10.03 -5.79 -5.12
N ASP A 15 -10.80 -6.88 -5.10
CA ASP A 15 -11.84 -7.16 -4.11
C ASP A 15 -11.48 -8.25 -3.09
N ALA A 16 -10.22 -8.68 -3.07
CA ALA A 16 -9.71 -9.62 -2.09
C ALA A 16 -9.93 -9.14 -0.65
N ASP A 17 -9.98 -10.09 0.27
CA ASP A 17 -10.20 -9.76 1.67
C ASP A 17 -8.94 -9.18 2.32
N TRP A 18 -9.09 -8.62 3.53
CA TRP A 18 -7.98 -8.01 4.25
C TRP A 18 -6.84 -8.99 4.55
N HIS A 19 -7.14 -10.28 4.74
CA HIS A 19 -6.12 -11.27 5.03
C HIS A 19 -5.28 -11.59 3.78
N GLU A 20 -5.94 -11.71 2.62
CA GLU A 20 -5.31 -11.92 1.33
C GLU A 20 -4.39 -10.74 0.93
N HIS A 21 -4.78 -9.51 1.27
CA HIS A 21 -3.94 -8.33 1.06
C HIS A 21 -2.64 -8.35 1.88
N ALA A 22 -2.66 -8.95 3.07
CA ALA A 22 -1.57 -8.84 4.04
C ALA A 22 -0.25 -9.44 3.52
N ALA A 23 -0.32 -10.61 2.88
CA ALA A 23 0.86 -11.26 2.32
C ALA A 23 1.53 -10.39 1.25
N PHE A 24 0.71 -9.78 0.38
CA PHE A 24 1.20 -8.86 -0.64
C PHE A 24 1.77 -7.57 -0.04
N ALA A 25 1.07 -6.97 0.93
CA ALA A 25 1.52 -5.76 1.60
C ALA A 25 2.90 -5.96 2.27
N HIS A 26 3.08 -7.08 2.94
CA HIS A 26 4.36 -7.43 3.60
C HIS A 26 5.45 -7.89 2.62
N SER A 27 5.14 -8.11 1.33
CA SER A 27 6.15 -8.36 0.30
C SER A 27 7.02 -7.12 0.01
N PHE A 28 6.58 -5.92 0.41
CA PHE A 28 7.34 -4.67 0.26
C PHE A 28 7.84 -4.18 1.62
N PHE A 29 9.13 -4.36 1.89
CA PHE A 29 9.69 -3.93 3.17
C PHE A 29 10.05 -2.44 3.12
N ALA A 30 9.07 -1.60 3.46
CA ALA A 30 9.15 -0.16 3.31
C ALA A 30 10.34 0.48 4.04
N TYR A 31 10.80 -0.09 5.15
CA TYR A 31 11.92 0.49 5.92
C TYR A 31 13.24 0.40 5.18
N GLU A 32 13.50 -0.72 4.50
CA GLU A 32 14.70 -0.87 3.68
C GLU A 32 14.63 0.05 2.47
N HIS A 33 13.47 0.17 1.83
CA HIS A 33 13.30 1.03 0.67
C HIS A 33 13.55 2.52 0.99
N TRP A 34 13.03 3.01 2.12
CA TRP A 34 13.18 4.41 2.54
C TRP A 34 14.36 4.67 3.51
N GLY A 35 15.18 3.65 3.77
CA GLY A 35 16.33 3.72 4.68
C GLY A 35 16.01 3.87 6.18
N SER A 36 14.74 4.05 6.56
CA SER A 36 14.32 4.08 7.96
C SER A 36 12.82 3.89 8.15
N PHE A 37 12.43 3.47 9.36
CA PHE A 37 11.03 3.50 9.79
C PHE A 37 10.45 4.92 9.74
N GLY A 38 11.21 5.91 10.21
CA GLY A 38 10.73 7.29 10.32
C GLY A 38 10.34 7.90 8.98
N ALA A 39 11.19 7.74 7.96
CA ALA A 39 10.93 8.23 6.62
C ALA A 39 9.66 7.59 6.02
N ALA A 40 9.56 6.26 6.10
CA ALA A 40 8.40 5.53 5.58
C ALA A 40 7.10 5.89 6.34
N ALA A 41 7.19 6.09 7.66
CA ALA A 41 6.05 6.48 8.50
C ALA A 41 5.55 7.90 8.18
N VAL A 42 6.45 8.86 7.99
CA VAL A 42 6.09 10.23 7.60
C VAL A 42 5.34 10.22 6.28
N LEU A 43 5.83 9.46 5.30
CA LEU A 43 5.19 9.31 4.00
C LEU A 43 3.79 8.70 4.10
N ALA A 44 3.67 7.54 4.76
CA ALA A 44 2.41 6.83 4.91
C ALA A 44 1.37 7.63 5.70
N ASN A 45 1.79 8.32 6.77
CA ASN A 45 0.90 9.19 7.55
C ASN A 45 0.40 10.38 6.72
N ARG A 46 1.28 11.03 5.95
CA ARG A 46 0.91 12.16 5.08
C ARG A 46 -0.06 11.72 3.99
N ALA A 47 0.21 10.59 3.35
CA ALA A 47 -0.64 10.04 2.30
C ALA A 47 -2.03 9.64 2.81
N ALA A 48 -2.11 8.95 3.95
CA ALA A 48 -3.39 8.57 4.53
C ALA A 48 -4.23 9.79 4.95
N LYS A 49 -3.58 10.82 5.49
CA LYS A 49 -4.24 12.10 5.79
C LYS A 49 -4.79 12.75 4.51
N ARG A 50 -3.96 12.87 3.47
CA ARG A 50 -4.36 13.48 2.19
C ARG A 50 -5.50 12.71 1.53
N PHE A 51 -5.48 11.38 1.55
CA PHE A 51 -6.59 10.59 1.04
C PHE A 51 -7.89 10.86 1.79
N ARG A 52 -7.83 10.96 3.12
CA ARG A 52 -9.01 11.26 3.96
C ARG A 52 -9.59 12.64 3.69
N GLU A 53 -8.73 13.64 3.50
CA GLU A 53 -9.14 15.04 3.35
C GLU A 53 -9.50 15.40 1.90
N GLU A 54 -8.80 14.83 0.93
CA GLU A 54 -8.86 15.24 -0.48
C GLU A 54 -9.20 14.09 -1.45
N GLY A 55 -9.21 12.83 -0.99
CA GLY A 55 -9.37 11.67 -1.87
C GLY A 55 -8.15 11.38 -2.76
N VAL A 56 -7.00 12.01 -2.50
CA VAL A 56 -5.82 11.90 -3.37
C VAL A 56 -4.86 10.80 -2.90
N LEU A 57 -4.53 9.90 -3.82
CA LEU A 57 -3.55 8.82 -3.62
C LEU A 57 -2.10 9.25 -3.94
N PRO A 58 -1.10 8.53 -3.39
CA PRO A 58 0.28 8.66 -3.84
C PRO A 58 0.47 8.38 -5.34
N SER A 59 1.57 8.89 -5.90
CA SER A 59 1.79 8.93 -7.35
C SER A 59 2.90 8.00 -7.83
N THR A 60 3.43 7.12 -6.99
CA THR A 60 4.44 6.13 -7.39
C THR A 60 4.07 4.75 -6.85
N LEU A 61 4.50 3.67 -7.51
CA LEU A 61 4.24 2.31 -7.05
C LEU A 61 4.91 2.06 -5.69
N SER A 62 6.14 2.55 -5.50
CA SER A 62 6.84 2.54 -4.22
C SER A 62 6.05 3.22 -3.10
N GLU A 63 5.50 4.42 -3.31
CA GLU A 63 4.68 5.10 -2.30
C GLU A 63 3.37 4.36 -2.01
N LEU A 64 2.69 3.84 -3.04
CA LEU A 64 1.45 3.09 -2.88
C LEU A 64 1.68 1.82 -2.05
N ARG A 65 2.73 1.05 -2.37
CA ARG A 65 3.12 -0.16 -1.62
C ARG A 65 3.56 0.18 -0.19
N THR A 66 4.21 1.32 0.01
CA THR A 66 4.55 1.83 1.35
C THR A 66 3.31 2.08 2.19
N CYS A 67 2.31 2.77 1.63
CA CYS A 67 1.07 3.05 2.33
C CYS A 67 0.33 1.77 2.68
N LEU A 68 0.22 0.84 1.74
CA LEU A 68 -0.45 -0.45 1.96
C LEU A 68 0.24 -1.26 3.07
N PHE A 69 1.57 -1.35 3.05
CA PHE A 69 2.35 -1.98 4.11
C PHE A 69 2.04 -1.37 5.51
N PHE A 70 1.96 -0.04 5.58
CA PHE A 70 1.68 0.65 6.84
C PHE A 70 0.26 0.43 7.34
N GLU A 71 -0.75 0.39 6.47
CA GLU A 71 -2.12 0.09 6.91
C GLU A 71 -2.24 -1.31 7.48
N HIS A 72 -1.62 -2.31 6.86
CA HIS A 72 -1.57 -3.68 7.41
C HIS A 72 -0.88 -3.73 8.76
N ARG A 73 0.26 -3.05 8.91
CA ARG A 73 0.94 -2.95 10.20
C ARG A 73 0.07 -2.26 11.27
N ARG A 74 -0.61 -1.17 10.94
CA ARG A 74 -1.49 -0.46 11.88
C ARG A 74 -2.64 -1.34 12.33
N ALA A 75 -3.28 -2.05 11.41
CA ALA A 75 -4.35 -2.98 11.72
C ALA A 75 -3.91 -4.07 12.71
N VAL A 76 -2.71 -4.63 12.53
CA VAL A 76 -2.14 -5.59 13.50
C VAL A 76 -2.04 -4.98 14.91
N HIS A 77 -1.54 -3.75 15.02
CA HIS A 77 -1.43 -3.07 16.33
C HIS A 77 -2.79 -2.66 16.93
N GLN A 78 -3.81 -2.48 16.11
CA GLN A 78 -5.15 -2.04 16.53
C GLN A 78 -6.13 -3.20 16.74
N GLY A 79 -5.74 -4.44 16.43
CA GLY A 79 -6.62 -5.62 16.49
C GLY A 79 -7.54 -5.78 15.27
N GLY A 80 -7.30 -5.02 14.20
CA GLY A 80 -8.05 -5.07 12.95
C GLY A 80 -8.06 -3.72 12.22
N PRO A 81 -8.43 -3.68 10.92
CA PRO A 81 -8.60 -2.43 10.19
C PRO A 81 -9.93 -1.75 10.53
N SER A 82 -9.93 -0.42 10.58
CA SER A 82 -11.16 0.37 10.54
C SER A 82 -11.80 0.34 9.14
N GLU A 83 -13.04 0.81 9.01
CA GLU A 83 -13.70 0.89 7.71
C GLU A 83 -12.95 1.83 6.75
N GLU A 84 -12.48 2.98 7.26
CA GLU A 84 -11.68 3.92 6.47
C GLU A 84 -10.37 3.29 5.98
N ALA A 85 -9.74 2.45 6.82
CA ALA A 85 -8.53 1.72 6.42
C ALA A 85 -8.82 0.69 5.32
N ARG A 86 -9.99 0.03 5.35
CA ARG A 86 -10.41 -0.90 4.28
C ARG A 86 -10.65 -0.17 2.97
N VAL A 87 -11.35 0.97 3.00
CA VAL A 87 -11.58 1.81 1.83
C VAL A 87 -10.27 2.30 1.23
N TYR A 88 -9.35 2.79 2.08
CA TYR A 88 -8.06 3.28 1.63
C TYR A 88 -7.18 2.15 1.06
N ALA A 89 -7.12 0.99 1.71
CA ALA A 89 -6.35 -0.16 1.22
C ALA A 89 -6.85 -0.66 -0.14
N ARG A 90 -8.17 -0.67 -0.37
CA ARG A 90 -8.77 -1.00 -1.67
C ARG A 90 -8.35 -0.01 -2.76
N ALA A 91 -8.46 1.29 -2.47
CA ALA A 91 -8.05 2.34 -3.41
C ALA A 91 -6.55 2.26 -3.75
N LEU A 92 -5.70 1.96 -2.76
CA LEU A 92 -4.27 1.71 -2.98
C LEU A 92 -4.05 0.50 -3.89
N LEU A 93 -4.75 -0.61 -3.66
CA LEU A 93 -4.60 -1.83 -4.44
C LEU A 93 -5.03 -1.63 -5.90
N GLU A 94 -6.14 -0.94 -6.15
CA GLU A 94 -6.59 -0.58 -7.50
C GLU A 94 -5.56 0.30 -8.23
N ALA A 95 -4.98 1.28 -7.54
CA ALA A 95 -3.92 2.11 -8.11
C ALA A 95 -2.64 1.32 -8.42
N ILE A 96 -2.27 0.38 -7.55
CA ILE A 96 -1.15 -0.55 -7.77
C ILE A 96 -1.41 -1.40 -9.03
N HIS A 97 -2.61 -1.98 -9.17
CA HIS A 97 -3.02 -2.72 -10.36
C HIS A 97 -2.88 -1.89 -11.63
N SER A 98 -3.35 -0.64 -11.59
CA SER A 98 -3.25 0.28 -12.72
C SER A 98 -1.80 0.50 -13.14
N ARG A 99 -0.91 0.80 -12.19
CA ARG A 99 0.51 1.03 -12.45
C ARG A 99 1.23 -0.19 -13.01
N VAL A 100 0.95 -1.37 -12.46
CA VAL A 100 1.56 -2.61 -12.91
C VAL A 100 1.09 -2.96 -14.32
N ARG A 101 -0.18 -2.69 -14.64
CA ARG A 101 -0.73 -2.85 -15.99
C ARG A 101 -0.08 -1.90 -17.00
N THR A 102 0.25 -0.67 -16.59
CA THR A 102 0.87 0.34 -17.46
C THR A 102 2.40 0.30 -17.47
N GLY A 103 3.02 -0.59 -16.69
CA GLY A 103 4.48 -0.72 -16.60
C GLY A 103 5.17 0.38 -15.77
N GLN A 104 4.43 1.14 -14.97
CA GLN A 104 4.95 2.18 -14.08
C GLN A 104 5.43 1.55 -12.76
N LEU A 105 6.62 0.95 -12.79
CA LEU A 105 7.15 0.10 -11.70
C LEU A 105 8.23 0.78 -10.82
N ASP A 106 8.10 2.10 -10.61
CA ASP A 106 9.00 2.92 -9.79
C ASP A 106 8.99 2.57 -8.30
#